data_AF-A0A2W6B872-F1
#
_entry.id   AF-A0A2W6B872-F1
#
_cell.length_a   1.000
_cell.length_b   1.000
_cell.length_c   1.000
_cell.angle_alpha   90.00
_cell.angle_beta   90.00
_cell.angle_gamma   90.00
#
_symmetry.space_group_name_H-M   'P 1'
#
loop_
_entity.id
_entity.type
_entity.pdbx_description
1 polymer ?
#
loop_
_entity_poly.entity_id
_entity_poly.type
_entity_poly.pdbx_seq_one_letter_code
_entity_poly.pdbx_strand_id
1 'polypeptide(L)'
;MRAGIITGSGSYEWPSLAVTSTTTVSTRFGDVHLTEGTVGAVDVIHLARHGPSHARLSNQIQHRANLTALIDRGVDFVISLTVCGALDPAAELGFLVVFDDLYFPSNRLPDGSLCTWHDTPGAAGRGHWIFDLPFSEALRGHAIAAARELDIAVIEHGCYGHVDGPRFNSRSEIAALAGNGVTAVSQSAGPEIVLAGEAEVPILLLGYLTDHANAVRHVPQPVGALIERMHAATGVFARIVDATLSRVLAVPPPVGTNYRFDA
;
A
#
# COMPACT_ATOMS: atom_id res chain seq x y z
N MET A 1 -8.47 -10.67 15.90
CA MET A 1 -8.08 -9.58 14.99
C MET A 1 -7.76 -10.19 13.65
N ARG A 2 -8.12 -9.49 12.58
CA ARG A 2 -7.95 -9.94 11.21
C ARG A 2 -7.28 -8.85 10.38
N ALA A 3 -6.11 -9.16 9.83
CA ALA A 3 -5.34 -8.24 9.01
C ALA A 3 -5.54 -8.55 7.52
N GLY A 4 -5.76 -7.52 6.71
CA GLY A 4 -5.59 -7.60 5.26
C GLY A 4 -4.14 -7.30 4.89
N ILE A 5 -3.52 -8.11 4.05
CA ILE A 5 -2.18 -7.82 3.48
C ILE A 5 -2.31 -7.69 1.97
N ILE A 6 -1.92 -6.53 1.43
CA ILE A 6 -1.89 -6.27 0.00
C ILE A 6 -0.43 -6.21 -0.46
N THR A 7 0.02 -7.22 -1.22
CA THR A 7 1.39 -7.24 -1.77
C THR A 7 1.46 -6.66 -3.18
N GLY A 8 2.60 -6.06 -3.51
CA GLY A 8 2.91 -5.55 -4.84
C GLY A 8 3.79 -6.49 -5.67
N SER A 9 4.53 -5.91 -6.63
CA SER A 9 5.53 -6.63 -7.44
C SER A 9 6.54 -7.37 -6.57
N GLY A 10 6.86 -8.62 -6.93
CA GLY A 10 7.89 -9.42 -6.26
C GLY A 10 7.40 -10.31 -5.11
N SER A 11 6.14 -10.16 -4.67
CA SER A 11 5.52 -11.00 -3.65
C SER A 11 4.08 -11.36 -4.04
N TYR A 12 3.88 -12.59 -4.51
CA TYR A 12 2.56 -13.12 -4.90
C TYR A 12 2.00 -14.14 -3.91
N GLU A 13 2.84 -14.56 -2.97
CA GLU A 13 2.52 -15.41 -1.83
C GLU A 13 3.09 -14.72 -0.59
N TRP A 14 2.45 -14.95 0.57
CA TRP A 14 2.96 -14.48 1.85
C TRP A 14 3.75 -15.61 2.53
N PRO A 15 5.09 -15.53 2.64
CA PRO A 15 5.92 -16.67 3.05
C PRO A 15 5.59 -17.23 4.45
N SER A 16 5.20 -16.36 5.37
CA SER A 16 4.92 -16.73 6.77
C SER A 16 3.47 -17.13 7.01
N LEU A 17 2.63 -17.16 5.98
CA LEU A 17 1.21 -17.48 6.11
C LEU A 17 1.02 -18.98 6.27
N ALA A 18 0.49 -19.39 7.42
CA ALA A 18 -0.06 -20.73 7.58
C ALA A 18 -1.40 -20.81 6.85
N VAL A 19 -1.35 -21.13 5.55
CA VAL A 19 -2.52 -21.12 4.65
C VAL A 19 -3.58 -22.12 5.10
N THR A 20 -4.81 -21.64 5.26
CA THR A 20 -5.99 -22.44 5.56
C THR A 20 -6.93 -22.56 4.36
N SER A 21 -6.97 -21.55 3.49
CA SER A 21 -7.73 -21.62 2.25
C SER A 21 -7.22 -20.66 1.18
N THR A 22 -7.49 -21.00 -0.07
CA THR A 22 -7.25 -20.14 -1.23
C THR A 22 -8.54 -20.10 -2.03
N THR A 23 -9.10 -18.91 -2.22
CA THR A 23 -10.40 -18.73 -2.89
C THR A 23 -10.36 -17.57 -3.87
N THR A 24 -11.17 -17.67 -4.92
CA THR A 24 -11.50 -16.50 -5.76
C THR A 24 -12.88 -16.03 -5.35
N VAL A 25 -12.99 -14.76 -4.95
CA VAL A 25 -14.26 -14.12 -4.58
C VAL A 25 -14.65 -13.11 -5.65
N SER A 26 -15.93 -13.09 -6.00
CA SER A 26 -16.49 -12.10 -6.93
C SER A 26 -17.07 -10.94 -6.14
N THR A 27 -16.60 -9.73 -6.45
CA THR A 27 -17.19 -8.47 -5.96
C THR A 27 -17.95 -7.79 -7.11
N ARG A 28 -18.77 -6.79 -6.80
CA ARG A 28 -19.39 -5.95 -7.85
C ARG A 28 -18.38 -5.22 -8.75
N PHE A 29 -17.10 -5.17 -8.36
CA PHE A 29 -16.03 -4.48 -9.07
C PHE A 29 -15.06 -5.43 -9.80
N GLY A 30 -15.24 -6.76 -9.66
CA GLY A 30 -14.38 -7.77 -10.26
C GLY A 30 -13.97 -8.87 -9.30
N ASP A 31 -13.24 -9.85 -9.85
CA ASP A 31 -12.78 -11.03 -9.13
C ASP A 31 -11.43 -10.79 -8.44
N VAL A 32 -11.34 -11.27 -7.20
CA VAL A 32 -10.17 -11.15 -6.34
C VAL A 32 -9.75 -12.52 -5.85
N HIS A 33 -8.47 -12.84 -5.99
CA HIS A 33 -7.88 -14.04 -5.45
C HIS A 33 -7.36 -13.76 -4.03
N LEU A 34 -7.85 -14.52 -3.06
CA LEU A 34 -7.51 -14.40 -1.65
C LEU A 34 -6.80 -15.66 -1.17
N THR A 35 -5.77 -15.47 -0.36
CA THR A 35 -5.16 -16.52 0.45
C THR A 35 -5.39 -16.19 1.92
N GLU A 36 -6.10 -17.07 2.62
CA GLU A 36 -6.44 -16.90 4.03
C GLU A 36 -5.60 -17.85 4.88
N GLY A 37 -5.26 -17.42 6.08
CA GLY A 37 -4.45 -18.21 7.00
C GLY A 37 -4.17 -17.46 8.29
N THR A 38 -3.12 -17.87 8.99
CA THR A 38 -2.65 -17.17 10.19
C THR A 38 -1.17 -16.83 10.09
N VAL A 39 -0.80 -15.73 10.75
CA VAL A 39 0.60 -15.37 11.07
C VAL A 39 0.68 -15.24 12.58
N GLY A 40 1.33 -16.21 13.23
CA GLY A 40 1.26 -16.34 14.68
C GLY A 40 -0.19 -16.53 15.16
N ALA A 41 -0.67 -15.59 15.98
CA ALA A 41 -2.04 -15.60 16.51
C ALA A 41 -3.02 -14.68 15.75
N VAL A 42 -2.58 -14.06 14.66
CA VAL A 42 -3.40 -13.11 13.88
C VAL A 42 -3.95 -13.80 12.64
N ASP A 43 -5.26 -13.68 12.42
CA ASP A 43 -5.90 -14.08 11.16
C ASP A 43 -5.44 -13.14 10.05
N VAL A 44 -5.02 -13.68 8.92
CA VAL A 44 -4.51 -12.90 7.79
C VAL A 44 -5.26 -13.27 6.53
N ILE A 45 -5.68 -12.24 5.79
CA ILE A 45 -6.19 -12.34 4.42
C ILE A 45 -5.21 -11.64 3.51
N HIS A 46 -4.50 -12.41 2.70
CA HIS A 46 -3.54 -11.92 1.73
C HIS A 46 -4.15 -11.84 0.34
N LEU A 47 -3.81 -10.78 -0.39
CA LEU A 47 -4.01 -10.69 -1.83
C LEU A 47 -2.82 -10.03 -2.51
N ALA A 48 -2.54 -10.45 -3.75
CA ALA A 48 -1.56 -9.80 -4.61
C ALA A 48 -2.25 -8.76 -5.50
N ARG A 49 -1.84 -7.50 -5.40
CA ARG A 49 -2.44 -6.36 -6.12
C ARG A 49 -2.48 -6.57 -7.64
N HIS A 50 -1.42 -7.16 -8.18
CA HIS A 50 -1.23 -7.44 -9.60
C HIS A 50 -1.85 -8.78 -10.05
N GLY A 51 -2.56 -9.46 -9.15
CA GLY A 51 -3.04 -10.82 -9.36
C GLY A 51 -1.92 -11.87 -9.38
N PRO A 52 -2.28 -13.16 -9.49
CA PRO A 52 -1.32 -14.25 -9.61
C PRO A 52 -0.38 -14.03 -10.80
N SER A 53 0.91 -14.33 -10.62
CA SER A 53 1.94 -14.24 -11.67
C SER A 53 2.06 -12.85 -12.33
N HIS A 54 1.71 -11.78 -11.62
CA HIS A 54 1.77 -10.39 -12.13
C HIS A 54 0.92 -10.13 -13.38
N ALA A 55 -0.24 -10.77 -13.50
CA ALA A 55 -1.09 -10.67 -14.68
C ALA A 55 -1.61 -9.25 -14.97
N ARG A 56 -1.67 -8.36 -13.97
CA ARG A 56 -2.17 -6.98 -14.08
C ARG A 56 -1.03 -5.98 -13.96
N LEU A 57 -0.94 -5.05 -14.92
CA LEU A 57 -0.14 -3.83 -14.79
C LEU A 57 -0.78 -2.84 -13.81
N SER A 58 -0.05 -1.78 -13.46
CA SER A 58 -0.53 -0.75 -12.54
C SER A 58 -1.86 -0.11 -12.98
N ASN A 59 -2.03 0.14 -14.27
CA ASN A 59 -3.26 0.67 -14.84
C ASN A 59 -4.40 -0.38 -14.99
N GLN A 60 -4.25 -1.58 -14.43
CA GLN A 60 -5.24 -2.65 -14.48
C GLN A 60 -5.62 -3.15 -13.08
N ILE A 61 -5.09 -2.52 -12.03
CA ILE A 61 -5.36 -2.93 -10.65
C ILE A 61 -6.82 -2.63 -10.31
N GLN A 62 -7.51 -3.63 -9.75
CA GLN A 62 -8.90 -3.51 -9.33
C GLN A 62 -8.99 -3.08 -7.86
N HIS A 63 -8.59 -1.85 -7.53
CA HIS A 63 -8.52 -1.38 -6.14
C HIS A 63 -9.85 -1.51 -5.37
N ARG A 64 -10.96 -1.12 -6.00
CA ARG A 64 -12.29 -1.28 -5.39
C ARG A 64 -12.64 -2.75 -5.14
N ALA A 65 -12.34 -3.65 -6.08
CA ALA A 65 -12.56 -5.08 -5.89
C ALA A 65 -11.71 -5.61 -4.73
N ASN A 66 -10.41 -5.31 -4.72
CA ASN A 66 -9.48 -5.75 -3.67
C ASN A 66 -9.94 -5.32 -2.28
N LEU A 67 -10.29 -4.03 -2.11
CA LEU A 67 -10.73 -3.53 -0.80
C LEU A 67 -12.12 -4.06 -0.42
N THR A 68 -13.06 -4.15 -1.36
CA THR A 68 -14.37 -4.79 -1.08
C THR A 68 -14.19 -6.23 -0.60
N ALA A 69 -13.33 -7.01 -1.27
CA ALA A 69 -13.07 -8.40 -0.87
C ALA A 69 -12.49 -8.51 0.54
N LEU A 70 -11.60 -7.60 0.95
CA LEU A 70 -11.07 -7.58 2.31
C LEU A 70 -12.12 -7.14 3.34
N ILE A 71 -12.86 -6.07 3.06
CA ILE A 71 -13.91 -5.52 3.93
C ILE A 71 -15.02 -6.55 4.16
N ASP A 72 -15.51 -7.19 3.10
CA ASP A 72 -16.56 -8.22 3.18
C ASP A 72 -16.12 -9.44 3.99
N ARG A 73 -14.80 -9.69 4.09
CA ARG A 73 -14.22 -10.74 4.93
C ARG A 73 -13.89 -10.29 6.36
N GLY A 74 -14.22 -9.05 6.70
CA GLY A 74 -14.13 -8.51 8.05
C GLY A 74 -12.70 -8.22 8.50
N VAL A 75 -11.86 -7.65 7.63
CA VAL A 75 -10.55 -7.14 8.08
C VAL A 75 -10.74 -5.97 9.05
N ASP A 76 -9.94 -5.97 10.12
CA ASP A 76 -9.89 -4.89 11.10
C ASP A 76 -8.94 -3.77 10.67
N PHE A 77 -7.93 -4.09 9.84
CA PHE A 77 -6.98 -3.15 9.28
C PHE A 77 -6.26 -3.74 8.06
N VAL A 78 -5.57 -2.91 7.29
CA VAL A 78 -4.80 -3.31 6.11
C VAL A 78 -3.34 -2.90 6.23
N ILE A 79 -2.42 -3.79 5.86
CA ILE A 79 -1.02 -3.48 5.60
C ILE A 79 -0.78 -3.63 4.10
N SER A 80 -0.54 -2.49 3.44
CA SER A 80 -0.24 -2.43 2.01
C SER A 80 1.26 -2.29 1.80
N LEU A 81 1.79 -3.00 0.80
CA LEU A 81 3.22 -3.04 0.50
C LEU A 81 3.48 -2.53 -0.91
N THR A 82 4.56 -1.76 -1.05
CA THR A 82 4.96 -1.19 -2.34
C THR A 82 6.48 -1.11 -2.48
N VAL A 83 6.99 -1.49 -3.65
CA VAL A 83 8.34 -1.08 -4.06
C VAL A 83 8.25 0.27 -4.76
N CYS A 84 9.25 1.13 -4.53
CA CYS A 84 9.19 2.51 -4.97
C CYS A 84 10.56 3.06 -5.35
N GLY A 85 10.53 4.07 -6.23
CA GLY A 85 11.70 4.85 -6.61
C GLY A 85 11.89 6.03 -5.68
N ALA A 86 13.09 6.22 -5.15
CA ALA A 86 13.46 7.37 -4.33
C ALA A 86 13.58 8.65 -5.19
N LEU A 87 13.14 9.79 -4.67
CA LEU A 87 13.26 11.08 -5.36
C LEU A 87 14.47 11.90 -4.89
N ASP A 88 14.97 11.65 -3.68
CA ASP A 88 16.20 12.25 -3.20
C ASP A 88 17.41 11.49 -3.77
N PRO A 89 18.33 12.15 -4.49
CA PRO A 89 19.56 11.52 -4.96
C PRO A 89 20.46 11.03 -3.82
N ALA A 90 20.34 11.54 -2.61
CA ALA A 90 21.10 11.07 -1.44
C ALA A 90 20.43 9.88 -0.73
N ALA A 91 19.21 9.49 -1.11
CA ALA A 91 18.51 8.38 -0.47
C ALA A 91 19.27 7.06 -0.63
N GLU A 92 19.40 6.33 0.47
CA GLU A 92 19.96 5.00 0.48
C GLU A 92 18.92 3.99 -0.02
N LEU A 93 19.28 3.21 -1.03
CA LEU A 93 18.43 2.15 -1.56
C LEU A 93 18.49 0.92 -0.67
N GLY A 94 17.42 0.13 -0.67
CA GLY A 94 17.26 -0.99 0.23
C GLY A 94 16.73 -0.61 1.62
N PHE A 95 16.39 0.67 1.82
CA PHE A 95 15.73 1.13 3.04
C PHE A 95 14.23 0.87 2.96
N LEU A 96 13.68 0.45 4.09
CA LEU A 96 12.24 0.43 4.33
C LEU A 96 11.75 1.87 4.52
N VAL A 97 10.54 2.18 4.08
CA VAL A 97 9.87 3.46 4.35
C VAL A 97 8.54 3.19 5.04
N VAL A 98 8.29 3.86 6.17
CA VAL A 98 6.99 3.86 6.85
C VAL A 98 6.31 5.19 6.53
N PHE A 99 5.51 5.22 5.47
CA PHE A 99 4.90 6.48 5.00
C PHE A 99 3.91 7.05 6.02
N ASP A 100 3.91 8.37 6.18
CA ASP A 100 2.94 9.15 6.97
C ASP A 100 2.08 10.06 6.09
N ASP A 101 2.44 10.31 4.84
CA ASP A 101 1.69 11.23 3.98
C ASP A 101 1.49 10.69 2.54
N LEU A 102 0.52 11.26 1.82
CA LEU A 102 0.11 10.87 0.48
C LEU A 102 0.04 12.08 -0.46
N TYR A 103 0.88 12.06 -1.49
CA TYR A 103 0.75 12.94 -2.65
C TYR A 103 0.05 12.19 -3.79
N PHE A 104 -1.26 12.38 -3.92
CA PHE A 104 -2.08 11.77 -4.97
C PHE A 104 -3.10 12.75 -5.57
N PRO A 105 -2.64 13.80 -6.27
CA PRO A 105 -3.51 14.89 -6.72
C PRO A 105 -4.51 14.49 -7.81
N SER A 106 -4.24 13.44 -8.59
CA SER A 106 -5.18 13.01 -9.64
C SER A 106 -6.46 12.41 -9.05
N ASN A 107 -6.34 11.72 -7.90
CA ASN A 107 -7.41 10.99 -7.23
C ASN A 107 -8.27 10.15 -8.21
N ARG A 108 -7.61 9.36 -9.07
CA ARG A 108 -8.27 8.53 -10.10
C ARG A 108 -8.07 7.04 -9.89
N LEU A 109 -9.05 6.27 -10.31
CA LEU A 109 -8.90 4.83 -10.50
C LEU A 109 -8.26 4.54 -11.86
N PRO A 110 -7.74 3.32 -12.08
CA PRO A 110 -7.13 2.95 -13.35
C PRO A 110 -8.05 3.03 -14.58
N ASP A 111 -9.38 3.01 -14.38
CA ASP A 111 -10.38 3.23 -15.42
C ASP A 111 -10.65 4.73 -15.74
N GLY A 112 -9.95 5.65 -15.06
CA GLY A 112 -10.10 7.09 -15.20
C GLY A 112 -11.23 7.71 -14.37
N SER A 113 -12.04 6.90 -13.67
CA SER A 113 -13.06 7.41 -12.76
C SER A 113 -12.44 8.01 -11.49
N LEU A 114 -13.22 8.76 -10.70
CA LEU A 114 -12.75 9.27 -9.41
C LEU A 114 -12.47 8.10 -8.45
N CYS A 115 -11.41 8.21 -7.67
CA CYS A 115 -11.12 7.29 -6.59
C CYS A 115 -12.02 7.61 -5.38
N THR A 116 -13.16 6.91 -5.30
CA THR A 116 -14.12 7.01 -4.20
C THR A 116 -15.10 5.83 -4.21
N TRP A 117 -15.72 5.54 -3.07
CA TRP A 117 -16.93 4.72 -2.95
C TRP A 117 -18.21 5.49 -3.26
N HIS A 118 -18.16 6.83 -3.19
CA HIS A 118 -19.32 7.72 -3.30
C HIS A 118 -19.55 8.18 -4.75
N ASP A 119 -19.77 7.22 -5.65
CA ASP A 119 -19.92 7.48 -7.09
C ASP A 119 -21.35 7.79 -7.55
N THR A 120 -22.34 7.65 -6.65
CA THR A 120 -23.76 7.80 -6.95
C THR A 120 -24.38 8.96 -6.15
N PRO A 121 -24.90 10.01 -6.81
CA PRO A 121 -25.56 11.11 -6.12
C PRO A 121 -26.74 10.65 -5.25
N GLY A 122 -26.79 11.15 -4.01
CA GLY A 122 -27.88 10.84 -3.08
C GLY A 122 -27.86 9.42 -2.49
N ALA A 123 -26.84 8.61 -2.79
CA ALA A 123 -26.69 7.30 -2.17
C ALA A 123 -26.51 7.42 -0.64
N ALA A 124 -27.04 6.43 0.08
CA ALA A 124 -26.90 6.33 1.53
C ALA A 124 -25.44 6.15 1.93
N GLY A 125 -25.06 6.74 3.06
CA GLY A 125 -23.70 6.65 3.59
C GLY A 125 -22.67 7.49 2.85
N ARG A 126 -23.10 8.34 1.90
CA ARG A 126 -22.20 9.31 1.26
C ARG A 126 -21.63 10.29 2.27
N GLY A 127 -20.37 10.65 2.09
CA GLY A 127 -19.71 11.59 2.97
C GLY A 127 -18.43 12.17 2.40
N HIS A 128 -17.72 12.88 3.27
CA HIS A 128 -16.36 13.33 3.02
C HIS A 128 -15.44 12.70 4.07
N TRP A 129 -14.42 12.00 3.60
CA TRP A 129 -13.32 11.57 4.44
C TRP A 129 -12.42 12.76 4.75
N ILE A 130 -12.38 13.15 6.01
CA ILE A 130 -11.61 14.29 6.52
C ILE A 130 -10.49 13.72 7.40
N PHE A 131 -9.24 14.00 7.06
CA PHE A 131 -8.07 13.49 7.76
C PHE A 131 -6.97 14.55 7.81
N ASP A 132 -6.04 14.38 8.75
CA ASP A 132 -4.79 15.15 8.82
C ASP A 132 -3.68 14.37 8.11
N LEU A 133 -3.39 13.17 8.63
CA LEU A 133 -2.53 12.17 7.99
C LEU A 133 -3.36 10.95 7.55
N PRO A 134 -3.10 10.38 6.35
CA PRO A 134 -3.96 9.35 5.75
C PRO A 134 -3.66 7.91 6.22
N PHE A 135 -2.77 7.72 7.20
CA PHE A 135 -2.36 6.40 7.68
C PHE A 135 -2.62 6.22 9.18
N SER A 136 -2.71 4.95 9.61
CA SER A 136 -2.91 4.62 11.01
C SER A 136 -1.62 4.78 11.81
N GLU A 137 -1.53 5.85 12.62
CA GLU A 137 -0.37 6.10 13.48
C GLU A 137 -0.07 4.98 14.47
N ALA A 138 -1.09 4.25 14.93
CA ALA A 138 -0.89 3.06 15.77
C ALA A 138 -0.11 1.95 15.02
N LEU A 139 -0.51 1.64 13.79
CA LEU A 139 0.18 0.64 12.97
C LEU A 139 1.58 1.10 12.57
N ARG A 140 1.75 2.39 12.23
CA ARG A 140 3.05 2.98 11.93
C ARG A 140 4.00 2.87 13.12
N GLY A 141 3.54 3.22 14.32
CA GLY A 141 4.33 3.08 15.55
C GLY A 141 4.79 1.64 15.81
N HIS A 142 3.92 0.66 15.59
CA HIS A 142 4.28 -0.76 15.68
C HIS A 142 5.33 -1.18 14.65
N ALA A 143 5.20 -0.72 13.40
CA ALA A 143 6.16 -1.02 12.34
C ALA A 143 7.52 -0.37 12.60
N ILE A 144 7.56 0.89 13.04
CA ILE A 144 8.81 1.58 13.38
C ILE A 144 9.52 0.88 14.54
N ALA A 145 8.79 0.52 15.60
CA ALA A 145 9.35 -0.23 16.72
C ALA A 145 9.90 -1.59 16.27
N ALA A 146 9.15 -2.32 15.44
CA ALA A 146 9.58 -3.59 14.88
C ALA A 146 10.84 -3.45 14.00
N ALA A 147 10.95 -2.39 13.19
CA ALA A 147 12.12 -2.15 12.35
C ALA A 147 13.38 -1.93 13.19
N ARG A 148 13.28 -1.13 14.26
CA ARG A 148 14.37 -0.86 15.21
C ARG A 148 14.83 -2.14 15.91
N GLU A 149 13.91 -2.97 16.37
CA GLU A 149 14.25 -4.23 17.04
C GLU A 149 14.87 -5.28 16.10
N LEU A 150 14.51 -5.24 14.83
CA LEU A 150 15.01 -6.15 13.79
C LEU A 150 16.28 -5.66 13.10
N ASP A 151 16.80 -4.48 13.49
CA ASP A 151 17.92 -3.78 12.85
C ASP A 151 17.69 -3.60 11.33
N ILE A 152 16.45 -3.27 10.95
CA ILE A 152 16.07 -2.97 9.57
C ILE A 152 16.23 -1.46 9.36
N ALA A 153 17.08 -1.09 8.39
CA ALA A 153 17.23 0.29 7.98
C ALA A 153 15.89 0.88 7.51
N VAL A 154 15.46 1.96 8.16
CA VAL A 154 14.11 2.51 8.00
C VAL A 154 14.12 4.03 7.93
N ILE A 155 13.32 4.55 6.99
CA ILE A 155 12.88 5.94 6.94
C ILE A 155 11.51 5.99 7.61
N GLU A 156 11.46 6.60 8.79
CA GLU A 156 10.28 6.57 9.68
C GLU A 156 9.17 7.53 9.25
N HIS A 157 9.44 8.47 8.34
CA HIS A 157 8.52 9.49 7.85
C HIS A 157 8.77 9.74 6.37
N GLY A 158 7.71 9.85 5.57
CA GLY A 158 7.83 10.10 4.15
C GLY A 158 6.48 10.23 3.47
N CYS A 159 6.47 11.08 2.43
CA CYS A 159 5.31 11.28 1.57
C CYS A 159 5.35 10.31 0.39
N TYR A 160 4.32 9.47 0.27
CA TYR A 160 4.14 8.56 -0.85
C TYR A 160 3.53 9.30 -2.05
N GLY A 161 4.26 9.35 -3.16
CA GLY A 161 3.77 9.88 -4.43
C GLY A 161 3.10 8.80 -5.26
N HIS A 162 1.79 8.91 -5.49
CA HIS A 162 1.11 8.06 -6.45
C HIS A 162 1.07 8.70 -7.83
N VAL A 163 1.43 7.93 -8.85
CA VAL A 163 1.34 8.35 -10.26
C VAL A 163 0.71 7.26 -11.10
N ASP A 164 -0.03 7.67 -12.12
CA ASP A 164 -0.66 6.74 -13.05
C ASP A 164 0.41 6.06 -13.94
N GLY A 165 0.30 4.74 -14.09
CA GLY A 165 1.12 3.94 -15.00
C GLY A 165 0.43 3.70 -16.35
N PRO A 166 0.95 2.77 -17.19
CA PRO A 166 2.09 1.89 -16.92
C PRO A 166 3.44 2.49 -17.35
N ARG A 167 3.46 3.65 -18.01
CA ARG A 167 4.72 4.31 -18.35
C ARG A 167 5.43 4.79 -17.08
N PHE A 168 6.75 4.83 -17.11
CA PHE A 168 7.48 5.60 -16.12
C PHE A 168 7.36 7.11 -16.39
N ASN A 169 7.63 7.90 -15.35
CA ASN A 169 7.54 9.35 -15.43
C ASN A 169 8.75 9.95 -16.15
N SER A 170 8.51 11.08 -16.82
CA SER A 170 9.54 11.94 -17.37
C SER A 170 10.31 12.66 -16.27
N ARG A 171 11.50 13.16 -16.61
CA ARG A 171 12.35 13.95 -15.69
C ARG A 171 11.61 15.14 -15.06
N SER A 172 10.81 15.87 -15.83
CA SER A 172 10.07 17.03 -15.32
C SER A 172 8.96 16.64 -14.35
N GLU A 173 8.30 15.50 -14.58
CA GLU A 173 7.29 14.97 -13.66
C GLU A 173 7.94 14.55 -12.32
N ILE A 174 9.08 13.83 -12.38
CA ILE A 174 9.82 13.47 -11.16
C ILE A 174 10.32 14.71 -10.42
N ALA A 175 10.85 15.71 -11.13
CA ALA A 175 11.28 16.96 -10.50
C ALA A 175 10.11 17.71 -9.84
N ALA A 176 8.92 17.70 -10.45
CA ALA A 176 7.72 18.28 -9.86
C ALA A 176 7.32 17.56 -8.58
N LEU A 177 7.31 16.21 -8.58
CA LEU A 177 7.03 15.43 -7.37
C LEU A 177 8.03 15.74 -6.25
N ALA A 178 9.33 15.76 -6.56
CA ALA A 178 10.37 16.10 -5.58
C ALA A 178 10.18 17.51 -5.01
N GLY A 179 9.82 18.48 -5.86
CA GLY A 179 9.50 19.85 -5.46
C GLY A 179 8.25 19.97 -4.58
N ASN A 180 7.38 18.96 -4.56
CA ASN A 180 6.21 18.86 -3.67
C ASN A 180 6.51 18.05 -2.40
N GLY A 181 7.78 17.72 -2.12
CA GLY A 181 8.16 16.99 -0.90
C GLY A 181 7.92 15.48 -0.94
N VAL A 182 7.64 14.91 -2.11
CA VAL A 182 7.47 13.46 -2.26
C VAL A 182 8.78 12.74 -1.97
N THR A 183 8.75 11.78 -1.05
CA THR A 183 9.92 10.98 -0.64
C THR A 183 10.18 9.85 -1.63
N ALA A 184 9.14 9.12 -2.00
CA ALA A 184 9.23 8.00 -2.94
C ALA A 184 7.98 7.90 -3.81
N VAL A 185 8.15 7.49 -5.07
CA VAL A 185 7.07 7.38 -6.07
C VAL A 185 6.80 5.92 -6.44
N SER A 186 5.53 5.58 -6.61
CA SER A 186 5.09 4.31 -7.19
C SER A 186 3.68 4.47 -7.79
N GLN A 187 3.16 3.39 -8.38
CA GLN A 187 1.96 3.42 -9.23
C GLN A 187 0.79 2.63 -8.64
N SER A 188 0.80 2.32 -7.33
CA SER A 188 -0.01 1.20 -6.82
C SER A 188 -0.81 1.42 -5.54
N ALA A 189 -0.43 2.32 -4.62
CA ALA A 189 -1.06 2.35 -3.29
C ALA A 189 -2.01 3.53 -3.03
N GLY A 190 -1.96 4.60 -3.83
CA GLY A 190 -2.75 5.82 -3.61
C GLY A 190 -4.25 5.56 -3.51
N PRO A 191 -4.86 4.86 -4.50
CA PRO A 191 -6.25 4.48 -4.42
C PRO A 191 -6.61 3.58 -3.23
N GLU A 192 -5.69 2.72 -2.79
CA GLU A 192 -5.95 1.81 -1.65
C GLU A 192 -6.10 2.60 -0.35
N ILE A 193 -5.30 3.66 -0.19
CA ILE A 193 -5.31 4.53 0.98
C ILE A 193 -6.60 5.34 1.03
N VAL A 194 -6.97 5.97 -0.09
CA VAL A 194 -8.21 6.77 -0.19
C VAL A 194 -9.44 5.90 0.09
N LEU A 195 -9.52 4.74 -0.57
CA LEU A 195 -10.65 3.83 -0.40
C LEU A 195 -10.70 3.21 1.01
N ALA A 196 -9.56 2.87 1.62
CA ALA A 196 -9.55 2.39 3.01
C ALA A 196 -10.02 3.47 3.98
N GLY A 197 -9.58 4.72 3.78
CA GLY A 197 -10.00 5.88 4.57
C GLY A 197 -11.51 6.17 4.50
N GLU A 198 -12.07 6.23 3.29
CA GLU A 198 -13.51 6.39 3.11
C GLU A 198 -14.33 5.22 3.69
N ALA A 199 -13.75 4.01 3.75
CA ALA A 199 -14.36 2.83 4.37
C ALA A 199 -14.11 2.73 5.89
N GLU A 200 -13.41 3.69 6.49
CA GLU A 200 -13.03 3.68 7.91
C GLU A 200 -12.18 2.46 8.32
N VAL A 201 -11.42 1.91 7.37
CA VAL A 201 -10.47 0.81 7.61
C VAL A 201 -9.08 1.39 7.83
N PRO A 202 -8.47 1.21 9.02
CA PRO A 202 -7.11 1.65 9.27
C PRO A 202 -6.13 1.00 8.30
N ILE A 203 -5.22 1.80 7.72
CA ILE A 203 -4.23 1.31 6.76
C ILE A 203 -2.82 1.78 7.11
N LEU A 204 -1.85 0.89 6.88
CA LEU A 204 -0.41 1.15 6.90
C LEU A 204 0.14 0.91 5.49
N LEU A 205 0.99 1.81 4.99
CA LEU A 205 1.78 1.58 3.78
C LEU A 205 3.26 1.44 4.14
N LEU A 206 3.85 0.32 3.74
CA LEU A 206 5.29 0.09 3.82
C LEU A 206 5.91 0.14 2.41
N GLY A 207 6.89 1.01 2.25
CA GLY A 207 7.70 1.16 1.04
C GLY A 207 9.04 0.44 1.15
N TYR A 208 9.62 0.09 0.01
CA TYR A 208 11.01 -0.34 -0.07
C TYR A 208 11.70 0.32 -1.27
N LEU A 209 12.79 1.05 -1.01
CA LEU A 209 13.49 1.82 -2.04
C LEU A 209 14.30 0.89 -2.94
N THR A 210 13.80 0.63 -4.14
CA THR A 210 14.46 -0.30 -5.09
C THR A 210 15.40 0.42 -6.05
N ASP A 211 15.12 1.67 -6.35
CA ASP A 211 15.82 2.48 -7.32
C ASP A 211 15.66 3.97 -7.01
N HIS A 212 16.36 4.80 -7.77
CA HIS A 212 16.11 6.24 -7.82
C HIS A 212 15.21 6.47 -9.01
N ALA A 213 14.15 7.25 -8.83
CA ALA A 213 13.21 7.55 -9.89
C ALA A 213 13.91 8.19 -11.10
N ASN A 214 13.26 8.12 -12.27
CA ASN A 214 13.85 8.53 -13.54
C ASN A 214 14.54 9.91 -13.47
N ALA A 215 15.81 9.93 -13.88
CA ALA A 215 16.66 11.12 -13.96
C ALA A 215 16.97 11.83 -12.63
N VAL A 216 16.67 11.23 -11.47
CA VAL A 216 17.15 11.70 -10.15
C VAL A 216 18.68 11.59 -10.08
N ARG A 217 19.25 10.50 -10.65
CA ARG A 217 20.67 10.35 -10.88
C ARG A 217 20.97 10.30 -12.38
N HIS A 218 22.13 10.83 -12.78
CA HIS A 218 22.57 10.85 -14.17
C HIS A 218 22.96 9.47 -14.73
N VAL A 219 23.30 8.52 -13.86
CA VAL A 219 23.65 7.16 -14.24
C VAL A 219 22.44 6.25 -14.00
N PRO A 220 21.85 5.65 -15.05
CA PRO A 220 20.80 4.66 -14.91
C PRO A 220 21.28 3.49 -14.06
N GLN A 221 20.42 2.98 -13.19
CA GLN A 221 20.76 1.81 -12.40
C GLN A 221 20.75 0.55 -13.27
N PRO A 222 21.69 -0.40 -13.05
CA PRO A 222 21.63 -1.69 -13.71
C PRO A 222 20.33 -2.43 -13.34
N VAL A 223 19.64 -2.97 -14.35
CA VAL A 223 18.40 -3.74 -14.15
C VAL A 223 18.62 -4.92 -13.20
N GLY A 224 19.79 -5.55 -13.22
CA GLY A 224 20.13 -6.64 -12.29
C GLY A 224 20.07 -6.21 -10.82
N ALA A 225 20.63 -5.04 -10.49
CA ALA A 225 20.60 -4.51 -9.12
C ALA A 225 19.16 -4.16 -8.67
N LEU A 226 18.32 -3.68 -9.59
CA LEU A 226 16.89 -3.47 -9.33
C LEU A 226 16.21 -4.80 -8.97
N ILE A 227 16.41 -5.84 -9.78
CA ILE A 227 15.82 -7.17 -9.55
C ILE A 227 16.28 -7.77 -8.21
N GLU A 228 17.57 -7.65 -7.89
CA GLU A 228 18.13 -8.11 -6.61
C GLU A 228 17.45 -7.41 -5.42
N ARG A 229 17.24 -6.09 -5.50
CA ARG A 229 16.53 -5.35 -4.45
C ARG A 229 15.06 -5.70 -4.37
N MET A 230 14.40 -5.94 -5.50
CA MET A 230 13.01 -6.41 -5.50
C MET A 230 12.88 -7.78 -4.81
N HIS A 231 13.83 -8.69 -5.02
CA HIS A 231 13.85 -9.97 -4.31
C HIS A 231 14.13 -9.79 -2.81
N ALA A 232 15.07 -8.90 -2.44
CA ALA A 232 15.36 -8.60 -1.05
C ALA A 232 14.14 -7.98 -0.33
N ALA A 233 13.37 -7.13 -1.03
CA ALA A 233 12.18 -6.48 -0.49
C ALA A 233 11.18 -7.49 0.08
N THR A 234 10.96 -8.62 -0.59
CA THR A 234 10.03 -9.66 -0.13
C THR A 234 10.43 -10.22 1.24
N GLY A 235 11.71 -10.47 1.47
CA GLY A 235 12.20 -10.95 2.77
C GLY A 235 12.12 -9.89 3.86
N VAL A 236 12.43 -8.63 3.53
CA VAL A 236 12.31 -7.50 4.47
C VAL A 236 10.85 -7.28 4.86
N PHE A 237 9.94 -7.26 3.87
CA PHE A 237 8.51 -7.11 4.10
C PHE A 237 7.93 -8.22 4.97
N ALA A 238 8.27 -9.48 4.70
CA ALA A 238 7.82 -10.60 5.53
C ALA A 238 8.21 -10.40 7.00
N ARG A 239 9.50 -10.14 7.25
CA ARG A 239 10.03 -9.91 8.60
C ARG A 239 9.34 -8.75 9.31
N ILE A 240 9.23 -7.59 8.65
CA ILE A 240 8.68 -6.39 9.30
C ILE A 240 7.19 -6.52 9.56
N VAL A 241 6.43 -7.10 8.63
CA VAL A 241 4.98 -7.26 8.79
C VAL A 241 4.67 -8.28 9.87
N ASP A 242 5.33 -9.44 9.91
CA ASP A 242 5.12 -10.44 10.95
C ASP A 242 5.41 -9.86 12.35
N ALA A 243 6.51 -9.11 12.47
CA ALA A 243 6.85 -8.40 13.70
C ALA A 243 5.82 -7.32 14.04
N THR A 244 5.33 -6.56 13.05
CA THR A 244 4.27 -5.56 13.25
C THR A 244 2.99 -6.21 13.77
N LEU A 245 2.54 -7.30 13.12
CA LEU A 245 1.33 -8.03 13.51
C LEU A 245 1.41 -8.54 14.95
N SER A 246 2.55 -9.08 15.38
CA SER A 246 2.73 -9.53 16.78
C SER A 246 2.59 -8.42 17.83
N ARG A 247 2.71 -7.15 17.44
CA ARG A 247 2.59 -5.98 18.33
C ARG A 247 1.19 -5.37 18.35
N VAL A 248 0.34 -5.71 17.38
CA VAL A 248 -1.03 -5.21 17.31
C VAL A 248 -1.86 -6.03 18.28
N LEU A 249 -2.20 -5.44 19.43
CA LEU A 249 -2.96 -6.12 20.50
C LEU A 249 -4.44 -5.71 20.53
N ALA A 250 -4.82 -4.68 19.78
CA ALA A 250 -6.17 -4.17 19.65
C ALA A 250 -6.40 -3.64 18.23
N VAL A 251 -7.67 -3.58 17.82
CA VAL A 251 -8.06 -2.99 16.53
C VAL A 251 -7.67 -1.51 16.51
N PRO A 252 -6.85 -1.06 15.55
CA PRO A 252 -6.52 0.36 15.43
C PRO A 252 -7.79 1.18 15.14
N PRO A 253 -7.90 2.41 15.64
CA PRO A 253 -9.02 3.27 15.31
C PRO A 253 -8.96 3.66 13.82
N PRO A 254 -10.12 3.95 13.19
CA PRO A 254 -10.16 4.53 11.85
C PRO A 254 -9.33 5.81 11.75
N VAL A 255 -8.82 6.08 10.56
CA VAL A 255 -8.05 7.29 10.26
C VAL A 255 -9.02 8.42 9.90
N GLY A 256 -8.91 9.56 10.58
CA GLY A 256 -9.74 10.72 10.31
C GLY A 256 -11.21 10.51 10.71
N THR A 257 -12.12 11.19 10.01
CA THR A 257 -13.56 11.12 10.24
C THR A 257 -14.30 11.19 8.92
N ASN A 258 -15.27 10.30 8.72
CA ASN A 258 -16.20 10.40 7.59
C ASN A 258 -17.42 11.24 7.98
N TYR A 259 -17.48 12.49 7.52
CA TYR A 259 -18.67 13.32 7.66
C TYR A 259 -19.76 12.82 6.71
N ARG A 260 -20.76 12.11 7.25
CA ARG A 260 -21.87 11.53 6.47
C ARG A 260 -23.05 12.51 6.43
N PHE A 261 -23.65 12.67 5.26
CA PHE A 261 -24.75 13.63 5.07
C PHE A 261 -26.13 13.14 5.53
N ASP A 262 -26.26 11.84 5.83
CA ASP A 262 -27.52 11.20 6.23
C ASP A 262 -27.48 10.66 7.68
N ALA A 263 -26.45 11.03 8.45
CA ALA A 263 -26.25 10.60 9.84
C ALA A 263 -27.05 11.46 10.84
#